data_AF-A0A1Y3S180-F1
#
_entry.id   AF-A0A1Y3S180-F1
#
_cell.length_a   1.000
_cell.length_b   1.000
_cell.length_c   1.000
_cell.angle_alpha   90.00
_cell.angle_beta   90.00
_cell.angle_gamma   90.00
#
_symmetry.space_group_name_H-M   'P 1'
#
loop_
_entity.id
_entity.type
_entity.pdbx_description
1 polymer ?
#
loop_
_entity_poly.entity_id
_entity_poly.type
_entity_poly.pdbx_seq_one_letter_code
_entity_poly.pdbx_strand_id
1 'polypeptide(L)'
;MTANFDIDEFVHATGEGGIDPRPVYSDAGAIDVDALGQVAPRRGRTAHGRKLTRKEKKAAKRDIARREREAKDAEKSAKRSYKSIKSQLKDRDKELSDKTEGFRRKREAAKTVTDYIGYNRMYQDGICEVEEGLFSSSIAFDDTSYHSVRDEQQKAMFSALTRLYDQFGANTLVQMSVVNTPLLREEVGHRRFFNPNAQSTDAARHDAQLFNDILNDKVKEGVSNIRRNRYLTYSVSADTAEDAARQLSRIETESSRILNSMGSKPHLLNGTQRLRVIHSLLNPYKPFYFDYQRDISARSVQTTKDCIAPTQIDFKPDGMYNDCFQLDNGVYGQVLVMKKFGSELSDRALADIVDLPIPMEVTWYVQPMDKSKAINFVRSRSAWIDKEIIEEQRSAVNKGYDFSILPQELKYSKEETEDVLDHLQNKNQRLYVFTGLIYTYAPTKEQLDQQVMRIISVARQSSIEVDTYDYRQRRGLNSILPLGHNHVEISRMFTTAQVAILVPFATQELDDKGGNYYGQNKHSRNLVICNRKRLTSPMGFVCGKTGSGKGMFVKTEMTGTIFTNPTDEIYVIDRAGEYTAIADRYGGTTYHFGVGTGT
;
A
#
# COMPACT_ATOMS: atom_id res chain seq x y z
N MET A 1 11.21 -12.60 26.05
CA MET A 1 12.60 -12.42 25.56
C MET A 1 12.49 -12.03 24.11
N THR A 2 12.39 -10.72 23.86
CA THR A 2 12.43 -10.13 22.51
C THR A 2 13.90 -10.05 22.13
N ALA A 3 14.34 -10.88 21.19
CA ALA A 3 15.65 -10.72 20.59
C ALA A 3 15.61 -9.45 19.73
N ASN A 4 16.51 -8.50 20.00
CA ASN A 4 16.70 -7.33 19.15
C ASN A 4 17.13 -7.81 17.76
N PHE A 5 16.40 -7.38 16.74
CA PHE A 5 16.67 -7.68 15.35
C PHE A 5 17.57 -6.56 14.80
N ASP A 6 18.85 -6.85 14.59
CA ASP A 6 19.80 -5.92 13.96
C ASP A 6 19.59 -5.96 12.44
N ILE A 7 18.98 -4.88 11.93
CA ILE A 7 18.55 -4.74 10.53
C ILE A 7 19.76 -4.55 9.61
N ASP A 8 20.83 -3.92 10.09
CA ASP A 8 21.98 -3.60 9.25
C ASP A 8 22.84 -4.85 8.98
N GLU A 9 23.03 -5.70 9.98
CA GLU A 9 23.71 -7.00 9.78
C GLU A 9 22.91 -7.92 8.82
N PHE A 10 21.58 -7.80 8.83
CA PHE A 10 20.67 -8.62 8.01
C PHE A 10 20.67 -8.26 6.52
N VAL A 11 20.79 -6.97 6.17
CA VAL A 11 20.88 -6.53 4.75
C VAL A 11 22.19 -7.03 4.10
N HIS A 12 23.25 -7.23 4.89
CA HIS A 12 24.58 -7.62 4.38
C HIS A 12 24.74 -9.12 4.12
N ALA A 13 23.98 -9.99 4.79
CA ALA A 13 24.13 -11.45 4.65
C ALA A 13 23.54 -12.04 3.34
N THR A 14 22.81 -11.26 2.54
CA THR A 14 22.14 -11.77 1.31
C THR A 14 22.96 -11.59 0.02
N GLY A 15 24.21 -11.09 0.13
CA GLY A 15 25.06 -10.75 -1.01
C GLY A 15 26.07 -11.80 -1.48
N GLU A 16 26.29 -12.90 -0.75
CA GLU A 16 27.34 -13.87 -1.11
C GLU A 16 26.81 -15.07 -1.92
N GLY A 17 26.67 -14.84 -3.23
CA GLY A 17 26.42 -15.89 -4.23
C GLY A 17 27.06 -15.47 -5.55
N GLY A 18 28.33 -15.81 -5.71
CA GLY A 18 29.22 -15.24 -6.73
C GLY A 18 28.94 -15.63 -8.19
N ILE A 19 29.25 -14.69 -9.09
CA ILE A 19 29.71 -14.94 -10.46
C ILE A 19 30.86 -13.96 -10.72
N ASP A 20 32.05 -14.52 -11.03
CA ASP A 20 33.31 -13.84 -11.42
C ASP A 20 33.10 -12.89 -12.62
N PRO A 21 33.30 -11.56 -12.51
CA PRO A 21 33.30 -10.68 -13.66
C PRO A 21 34.73 -10.43 -14.14
N ARG A 22 35.22 -11.31 -15.02
CA ARG A 22 36.27 -10.91 -15.97
C ARG A 22 35.64 -10.08 -17.09
N PRO A 23 36.19 -8.91 -17.45
CA PRO A 23 35.63 -8.09 -18.52
C PRO A 23 35.93 -8.73 -19.88
N VAL A 24 34.89 -9.28 -20.51
CA VAL A 24 34.89 -9.58 -21.95
C VAL A 24 34.62 -8.27 -22.69
N TYR A 25 35.67 -7.69 -23.25
CA TYR A 25 35.54 -6.63 -24.25
C TYR A 25 34.76 -7.16 -25.45
N SER A 26 33.64 -6.52 -25.81
CA SER A 26 33.00 -6.70 -27.11
C SER A 26 32.57 -5.35 -27.70
N ASP A 27 33.16 -5.10 -28.87
CA ASP A 27 32.85 -4.13 -29.91
C ASP A 27 31.54 -3.34 -29.79
N ALA A 28 31.68 -2.05 -29.45
CA ALA A 28 30.77 -1.03 -29.94
C ALA A 28 31.38 -0.42 -31.21
N GLY A 29 30.70 -0.67 -32.34
CA GLY A 29 31.12 -0.31 -33.68
C GLY A 29 31.57 1.14 -33.83
N ALA A 30 32.71 1.28 -34.50
CA ALA A 30 33.25 2.56 -34.95
C ALA A 30 32.22 3.31 -35.80
N ILE A 31 32.04 4.58 -35.48
CA ILE A 31 31.35 5.55 -36.33
C ILE A 31 32.16 5.61 -37.63
N ASP A 32 31.54 5.19 -38.73
CA ASP A 32 32.10 5.28 -40.07
C ASP A 32 32.24 6.76 -40.47
N VAL A 33 33.49 7.24 -40.44
CA VAL A 33 33.87 8.62 -40.74
C VAL A 33 33.99 8.87 -42.25
N ASP A 34 33.77 7.85 -43.09
CA ASP A 34 33.89 7.96 -44.56
C ASP A 34 32.58 8.37 -45.27
N ALA A 35 31.46 8.51 -44.56
CA ALA A 35 30.18 8.93 -45.14
C ALA A 35 29.98 10.47 -45.29
N LEU A 36 30.96 11.30 -44.90
CA LEU A 36 30.92 12.77 -45.04
C LEU A 36 31.79 13.32 -46.18
N GLY A 37 32.35 12.45 -47.02
CA GLY A 37 33.28 12.79 -48.11
C GLY A 37 32.67 12.99 -49.50
N GLN A 38 31.36 13.19 -49.67
CA GLN A 38 30.72 13.30 -50.98
C GLN A 38 30.04 14.65 -51.26
N VAL A 39 30.73 15.78 -51.05
CA VAL A 39 30.45 17.02 -51.81
C VAL A 39 31.76 17.80 -52.01
N ALA A 40 32.65 17.28 -52.85
CA ALA A 40 33.78 18.06 -53.39
C ALA A 40 33.90 17.79 -54.90
N PRO A 41 33.94 18.82 -55.77
CA PRO A 41 33.91 18.63 -57.20
C PRO A 41 35.24 18.07 -57.72
N ARG A 42 35.14 17.11 -58.65
CA ARG A 42 36.24 16.58 -59.47
C ARG A 42 37.09 17.71 -60.06
N ARG A 43 38.40 17.66 -59.82
CA ARG A 43 39.39 18.44 -60.57
C ARG A 43 39.40 17.96 -62.02
N GLY A 44 38.94 18.82 -62.93
CA GLY A 44 39.07 18.63 -64.37
C GLY A 44 38.88 19.96 -65.10
N ARG A 45 39.84 20.27 -65.97
CA ARG A 45 39.95 21.43 -66.88
C ARG A 45 40.47 22.74 -66.29
N THR A 46 41.69 23.07 -66.72
CA THR A 46 42.33 24.38 -66.69
C THR A 46 41.45 25.42 -67.43
N ALA A 47 40.85 26.33 -66.67
CA ALA A 47 40.26 27.55 -67.20
C ALA A 47 41.05 28.75 -66.69
N HIS A 48 41.55 29.58 -67.61
CA HIS A 48 42.24 30.83 -67.29
C HIS A 48 41.34 31.74 -66.43
N GLY A 49 41.64 31.82 -65.14
CA GLY A 49 40.92 32.65 -64.18
C GLY A 49 41.19 34.13 -64.41
N ARG A 50 40.15 34.87 -64.79
CA ARG A 50 40.11 36.34 -64.73
C ARG A 50 40.44 36.78 -63.29
N LYS A 51 41.47 37.62 -63.11
CA LYS A 51 41.81 38.18 -61.78
C LYS A 51 40.64 39.02 -61.28
N LEU A 52 39.94 38.52 -60.24
CA LEU A 52 38.87 39.24 -59.54
C LEU A 52 39.36 40.62 -59.12
N THR A 53 38.61 41.65 -59.52
CA THR A 53 38.88 43.05 -59.17
C THR A 53 38.79 43.25 -57.65
N ARG A 54 39.44 44.30 -57.12
CA ARG A 54 39.46 44.60 -55.68
C ARG A 54 38.05 44.75 -55.08
N LYS A 55 37.07 45.14 -55.91
CA LYS A 55 35.65 45.28 -55.55
C LYS A 55 34.95 43.92 -55.45
N GLU A 56 35.20 43.01 -56.39
CA GLU A 56 34.65 41.64 -56.40
C GLU A 56 35.23 40.78 -55.27
N LYS A 57 36.53 40.91 -54.94
CA LYS A 57 37.12 40.25 -53.77
C LYS A 57 36.51 40.73 -52.45
N LYS A 58 36.17 42.01 -52.35
CA LYS A 58 35.54 42.60 -51.15
C LYS A 58 34.08 42.17 -51.01
N ALA A 59 33.36 42.02 -52.14
CA ALA A 59 32.01 41.47 -52.17
C ALA A 59 31.97 39.99 -51.79
N ALA A 60 32.85 39.17 -52.37
CA ALA A 60 32.98 37.75 -52.03
C ALA A 60 33.34 37.54 -50.54
N LYS A 61 34.24 38.37 -49.98
CA LYS A 61 34.58 38.31 -48.56
C LYS A 61 33.42 38.72 -47.64
N ARG A 62 32.55 39.64 -48.08
CA ARG A 62 31.33 40.03 -47.36
C ARG A 62 30.28 38.93 -47.43
N ASP A 63 30.11 38.26 -48.56
CA ASP A 63 29.16 37.15 -48.70
C ASP A 63 29.59 35.90 -47.92
N ILE A 64 30.90 35.61 -47.87
CA ILE A 64 31.43 34.54 -47.00
C ILE A 64 31.18 34.88 -45.53
N ALA A 65 31.49 36.12 -45.09
CA ALA A 65 31.23 36.54 -43.71
C ALA A 65 29.73 36.57 -43.35
N ARG A 66 28.85 36.85 -44.33
CA ARG A 66 27.39 36.79 -44.15
C ARG A 66 26.92 35.35 -43.99
N ARG A 67 27.38 34.43 -44.85
CA ARG A 67 27.08 33.00 -44.76
C ARG A 67 27.63 32.36 -43.48
N GLU A 68 28.81 32.77 -43.02
CA GLU A 68 29.35 32.33 -41.72
C GLU A 68 28.53 32.84 -40.53
N ARG A 69 27.97 34.06 -40.60
CA ARG A 69 27.04 34.57 -39.59
C ARG A 69 25.71 33.82 -39.63
N GLU A 70 25.12 33.65 -40.81
CA GLU A 70 23.88 32.90 -41.01
C GLU A 70 24.02 31.43 -40.54
N ALA A 71 25.16 30.78 -40.82
CA ALA A 71 25.47 29.44 -40.34
C ALA A 71 25.64 29.38 -38.82
N LYS A 72 26.32 30.36 -38.21
CA LYS A 72 26.46 30.45 -36.74
C LYS A 72 25.14 30.74 -36.03
N ASP A 73 24.28 31.55 -36.64
CA ASP A 73 22.95 31.85 -36.10
C ASP A 73 22.01 30.64 -36.25
N ALA A 74 22.09 29.92 -37.37
CA ALA A 74 21.39 28.64 -37.57
C ALA A 74 21.86 27.54 -36.60
N GLU A 75 23.17 27.46 -36.33
CA GLU A 75 23.75 26.54 -35.34
C GLU A 75 23.32 26.92 -33.91
N LYS A 76 23.25 28.21 -33.58
CA LYS A 76 22.71 28.71 -32.30
C LYS A 76 21.21 28.43 -32.15
N SER A 77 20.41 28.57 -33.21
CA SER A 77 18.99 28.22 -33.18
C SER A 77 18.77 26.72 -33.06
N ALA A 78 19.59 25.90 -33.72
CA ALA A 78 19.55 24.44 -33.60
C ALA A 78 19.97 23.97 -32.19
N LYS A 79 21.00 24.60 -31.60
CA LYS A 79 21.40 24.38 -30.19
C LYS A 79 20.35 24.85 -29.17
N ARG A 80 19.51 25.84 -29.52
CA ARG A 80 18.35 26.26 -28.70
C ARG A 80 17.14 25.33 -28.85
N SER A 81 16.97 24.71 -30.02
CA SER A 81 15.87 23.77 -30.29
C SER A 81 16.14 22.35 -29.77
N TYR A 82 17.41 21.94 -29.66
CA TYR A 82 17.79 20.65 -29.10
C TYR A 82 17.84 20.72 -27.58
N LYS A 83 16.71 20.45 -26.92
CA LYS A 83 16.71 20.13 -25.50
C LYS A 83 17.21 18.70 -25.34
N SER A 84 18.25 18.49 -24.52
CA SER A 84 18.67 17.13 -24.19
C SER A 84 17.49 16.37 -23.57
N ILE A 85 17.43 15.05 -23.76
CA ILE A 85 16.39 14.18 -23.17
C ILE A 85 16.27 14.43 -21.65
N LYS A 86 17.39 14.70 -20.98
CA LYS A 86 17.44 15.05 -19.56
C LYS A 86 16.74 16.38 -19.23
N SER A 87 16.85 17.39 -20.09
CA SER A 87 16.11 18.66 -19.96
C SER A 87 14.63 18.46 -20.24
N GLN A 88 14.27 17.65 -21.23
CA GLN A 88 12.88 17.34 -21.55
C GLN A 88 12.18 16.58 -20.41
N LEU A 89 12.85 15.61 -19.79
CA LEU A 89 12.35 14.90 -18.61
C LEU A 89 12.18 15.84 -17.40
N LYS A 90 13.14 16.75 -17.17
CA LYS A 90 13.06 17.73 -16.08
C LYS A 90 11.93 18.73 -16.28
N ASP A 91 11.72 19.21 -17.50
CA ASP A 91 10.62 20.11 -17.84
C ASP A 91 9.27 19.40 -17.66
N ARG A 92 9.17 18.12 -18.05
CA ARG A 92 7.97 17.31 -17.88
C ARG A 92 7.66 16.99 -16.41
N ASP A 93 8.66 16.63 -15.61
CA ASP A 93 8.52 16.44 -14.15
C ASP A 93 7.99 17.71 -13.48
N LYS A 94 8.52 18.88 -13.87
CA LYS A 94 8.08 20.17 -13.34
C LYS A 94 6.65 20.50 -13.76
N GLU A 95 6.31 20.30 -15.03
CA GLU A 95 4.96 20.52 -15.54
C GLU A 95 3.92 19.63 -14.85
N LEU A 96 4.24 18.35 -14.64
CA LEU A 96 3.40 17.41 -13.90
C LEU A 96 3.24 17.84 -12.43
N SER A 97 4.33 18.26 -11.78
CA SER A 97 4.30 18.78 -10.41
C SER A 97 3.41 20.03 -10.28
N ASP A 98 3.57 21.00 -11.20
CA ASP A 98 2.80 22.25 -11.20
C ASP A 98 1.31 22.00 -11.49
N LYS A 99 0.99 21.07 -12.41
CA LYS A 99 -0.40 20.64 -12.69
C LYS A 99 -1.05 20.01 -11.45
N THR A 100 -0.33 19.09 -10.82
CA THR A 100 -0.79 18.39 -9.61
C THR A 100 -1.06 19.36 -8.46
N GLU A 101 -0.19 20.36 -8.25
CA GLU A 101 -0.42 21.40 -7.25
C GLU A 101 -1.67 22.25 -7.57
N GLY A 102 -1.87 22.58 -8.85
CA GLY A 102 -3.08 23.25 -9.33
C GLY A 102 -4.36 22.46 -9.03
N PHE A 103 -4.35 21.15 -9.24
CA PHE A 103 -5.50 20.29 -8.93
C PHE A 103 -5.75 20.16 -7.42
N ARG A 104 -4.69 20.01 -6.60
CA ARG A 104 -4.84 20.06 -5.13
C ARG A 104 -5.53 21.35 -4.67
N ARG A 105 -5.11 22.51 -5.19
CA ARG A 105 -5.75 23.81 -4.87
C ARG A 105 -7.20 23.87 -5.33
N LYS A 106 -7.52 23.34 -6.52
CA LYS A 106 -8.91 23.24 -7.00
C LYS A 106 -9.78 22.38 -6.09
N ARG A 107 -9.27 21.20 -5.68
CA ARG A 107 -9.96 20.31 -4.74
C ARG A 107 -10.14 20.96 -3.39
N GLU A 108 -9.16 21.73 -2.92
CA GLU A 108 -9.25 22.45 -1.65
C GLU A 108 -10.25 23.62 -1.68
N ALA A 109 -10.42 24.28 -2.83
CA ALA A 109 -11.40 25.34 -3.04
C ALA A 109 -12.80 24.83 -3.45
N ALA A 110 -12.98 23.52 -3.63
CA ALA A 110 -14.25 22.93 -4.05
C ALA A 110 -15.38 23.22 -3.04
N LYS A 111 -16.51 23.73 -3.56
CA LYS A 111 -17.69 24.10 -2.78
C LYS A 111 -18.71 22.97 -2.63
N THR A 112 -18.64 21.97 -3.50
CA THR A 112 -19.51 20.78 -3.47
C THR A 112 -18.71 19.57 -2.96
N VAL A 113 -19.39 18.59 -2.37
CA VAL A 113 -18.74 17.36 -1.89
C VAL A 113 -18.21 16.53 -3.07
N THR A 114 -18.95 16.49 -4.18
CA THR A 114 -18.57 15.73 -5.38
C THR A 114 -17.31 16.31 -6.02
N ASP A 115 -17.18 17.64 -6.15
CA ASP A 115 -15.97 18.28 -6.67
C ASP A 115 -14.77 18.14 -5.71
N TYR A 116 -15.05 18.03 -4.40
CA TYR A 116 -14.03 17.82 -3.39
C TYR A 116 -13.37 16.45 -3.47
N ILE A 117 -14.14 15.38 -3.71
CA ILE A 117 -13.60 14.00 -3.75
C ILE A 117 -12.51 13.88 -4.82
N GLY A 118 -11.35 13.36 -4.41
CA GLY A 118 -10.06 13.45 -5.12
C GLY A 118 -9.88 12.69 -6.43
N TYR A 119 -10.94 12.31 -7.16
CA TYR A 119 -10.80 11.70 -8.50
C TYR A 119 -11.63 12.40 -9.58
N ASN A 120 -11.32 12.23 -10.86
CA ASN A 120 -12.12 12.75 -11.98
C ASN A 120 -13.09 11.70 -12.53
N ARG A 121 -12.61 10.48 -12.81
CA ARG A 121 -13.41 9.40 -13.39
C ARG A 121 -13.00 8.04 -12.84
N MET A 122 -13.97 7.19 -12.53
CA MET A 122 -13.74 5.78 -12.24
C MET A 122 -14.26 4.94 -13.41
N TYR A 123 -13.38 4.19 -14.05
CA TYR A 123 -13.74 3.28 -15.13
C TYR A 123 -14.21 1.92 -14.57
N GLN A 124 -14.98 1.17 -15.36
CA GLN A 124 -15.56 -0.10 -14.92
C GLN A 124 -14.49 -1.16 -14.62
N ASP A 125 -13.38 -1.14 -15.35
CA ASP A 125 -12.22 -2.02 -15.16
C ASP A 125 -11.42 -1.71 -13.89
N GLY A 126 -11.72 -0.59 -13.22
CA GLY A 126 -11.06 -0.17 -11.98
C GLY A 126 -9.92 0.82 -12.19
N ILE A 127 -9.58 1.20 -13.43
CA ILE A 127 -8.69 2.33 -13.64
C ILE A 127 -9.41 3.60 -13.17
N CYS A 128 -8.69 4.46 -12.45
CA CYS A 128 -9.22 5.73 -11.98
C CYS A 128 -8.38 6.86 -12.56
N GLU A 129 -9.00 7.77 -13.28
CA GLU A 129 -8.41 9.07 -13.59
C GLU A 129 -8.55 9.94 -12.35
N VAL A 130 -7.46 10.10 -11.62
CA VAL A 130 -7.44 10.84 -10.35
C VAL A 130 -7.45 12.34 -10.63
N GLU A 131 -6.54 12.74 -11.51
CA GLU A 131 -6.38 14.08 -12.05
C GLU A 131 -6.06 13.97 -13.55
N GLU A 132 -6.11 15.09 -14.27
CA GLU A 132 -5.77 15.08 -15.69
C GLU A 132 -4.33 14.59 -15.89
N GLY A 133 -4.19 13.46 -16.60
CA GLY A 133 -2.90 12.82 -16.85
C GLY A 133 -2.35 11.97 -15.70
N LEU A 134 -3.11 11.77 -14.61
CA LEU A 134 -2.75 10.90 -13.49
C LEU A 134 -3.78 9.79 -13.32
N PHE A 135 -3.33 8.55 -13.49
CA PHE A 135 -4.18 7.37 -13.44
C PHE A 135 -3.74 6.41 -12.35
N SER A 136 -4.67 5.78 -11.65
CA SER A 136 -4.36 4.81 -10.59
C SER A 136 -5.14 3.51 -10.72
N SER A 137 -4.58 2.46 -10.13
CA SER A 137 -5.22 1.16 -9.94
C SER A 137 -4.95 0.64 -8.53
N SER A 138 -5.79 -0.27 -8.05
CA SER A 138 -5.72 -0.82 -6.69
C SER A 138 -5.81 -2.35 -6.71
N ILE A 139 -4.91 -3.01 -5.99
CA ILE A 139 -4.92 -4.45 -5.73
C ILE A 139 -5.35 -4.65 -4.29
N ALA A 140 -6.37 -5.47 -4.05
CA ALA A 140 -6.64 -6.01 -2.72
C ALA A 140 -5.80 -7.26 -2.50
N PHE A 141 -5.36 -7.50 -1.26
CA PHE A 141 -4.59 -8.70 -0.96
C PHE A 141 -4.88 -9.24 0.45
N ASP A 142 -4.81 -10.56 0.58
CA ASP A 142 -5.13 -11.25 1.83
C ASP A 142 -4.05 -11.06 2.90
N ASP A 143 -4.45 -11.18 4.16
CA ASP A 143 -3.50 -11.23 5.27
C ASP A 143 -2.64 -12.50 5.22
N THR A 144 -1.48 -12.45 5.87
CA THR A 144 -0.57 -13.58 6.01
C THR A 144 -0.05 -13.67 7.44
N SER A 145 0.34 -14.87 7.89
CA SER A 145 0.72 -15.09 9.29
C SER A 145 2.18 -14.67 9.57
N TYR A 146 2.54 -13.43 9.27
CA TYR A 146 3.91 -12.93 9.37
C TYR A 146 4.51 -13.12 10.78
N HIS A 147 3.79 -12.78 11.85
CA HIS A 147 4.32 -12.88 13.22
C HIS A 147 4.35 -14.30 13.80
N SER A 148 3.75 -15.29 13.13
CA SER A 148 3.71 -16.68 13.63
C SER A 148 4.57 -17.66 12.81
N VAL A 149 5.12 -17.20 11.69
CA VAL A 149 6.08 -17.99 10.91
C VAL A 149 7.47 -17.94 11.55
N ARG A 150 8.36 -18.85 11.13
CA ARG A 150 9.75 -18.88 11.59
C ARG A 150 10.53 -17.67 11.06
N ASP A 151 11.59 -17.28 11.75
CA ASP A 151 12.44 -16.13 11.40
C ASP A 151 12.93 -16.16 9.95
N GLU A 152 13.31 -17.33 9.41
CA GLU A 152 13.71 -17.48 8.01
C GLU A 152 12.60 -17.07 7.02
N GLN A 153 11.35 -17.41 7.33
CA GLN A 153 10.19 -17.03 6.51
C GLN A 153 9.85 -15.55 6.68
N GLN A 154 9.97 -15.00 7.90
CA GLN A 154 9.82 -13.55 8.13
C GLN A 154 10.84 -12.76 7.31
N LYS A 155 12.10 -13.19 7.32
CA LYS A 155 13.19 -12.63 6.51
C LYS A 155 12.87 -12.69 5.02
N ALA A 156 12.39 -13.83 4.53
CA ALA A 156 11.98 -13.97 3.12
C ALA A 156 10.82 -13.03 2.73
N MET A 157 9.83 -12.86 3.63
CA MET A 157 8.73 -11.92 3.43
C MET A 157 9.20 -10.46 3.45
N PHE A 158 10.10 -10.11 4.36
CA PHE A 158 10.72 -8.79 4.41
C PHE A 158 11.49 -8.48 3.12
N SER A 159 12.31 -9.43 2.62
CA SER A 159 12.99 -9.29 1.33
C SER A 159 12.00 -9.16 0.16
N ALA A 160 10.86 -9.84 0.21
CA ALA A 160 9.80 -9.68 -0.79
C ALA A 160 9.14 -8.30 -0.73
N LEU A 161 8.88 -7.74 0.47
CA LEU A 161 8.39 -6.37 0.63
C LEU A 161 9.39 -5.33 0.12
N THR A 162 10.68 -5.51 0.41
CA THR A 162 11.75 -4.67 -0.16
C THR A 162 11.71 -4.67 -1.69
N ARG A 163 11.63 -5.86 -2.31
CA ARG A 163 11.46 -5.96 -3.77
C ARG A 163 10.17 -5.33 -4.28
N LEU A 164 9.08 -5.44 -3.52
CA LEU A 164 7.80 -4.82 -3.85
C LEU A 164 7.94 -3.29 -3.95
N TYR A 165 8.66 -2.65 -3.04
CA TYR A 165 8.88 -1.21 -3.10
C TYR A 165 9.92 -0.80 -4.16
N ASP A 166 10.99 -1.59 -4.32
CA ASP A 166 12.08 -1.27 -5.24
C ASP A 166 11.70 -1.40 -6.74
N GLN A 167 10.65 -2.16 -7.09
CA GLN A 167 10.16 -2.19 -8.47
C GLN A 167 9.57 -0.84 -8.93
N PHE A 168 9.10 -0.01 -7.99
CA PHE A 168 8.47 1.26 -8.35
C PHE A 168 9.53 2.29 -8.77
N GLY A 169 9.23 3.02 -9.84
CA GLY A 169 10.07 4.12 -10.32
C GLY A 169 9.72 5.45 -9.66
N ALA A 170 10.56 6.46 -9.85
CA ALA A 170 10.37 7.80 -9.27
C ALA A 170 9.08 8.52 -9.73
N ASN A 171 8.48 8.07 -10.82
CA ASN A 171 7.25 8.61 -11.40
C ASN A 171 5.99 7.85 -10.95
N THR A 172 6.13 6.92 -9.99
CA THR A 172 5.02 6.16 -9.43
C THR A 172 4.80 6.60 -8.00
N LEU A 173 3.57 6.98 -7.65
CA LEU A 173 3.18 7.13 -6.26
C LEU A 173 2.54 5.83 -5.79
N VAL A 174 3.06 5.29 -4.70
CA VAL A 174 2.56 4.06 -4.09
C VAL A 174 1.83 4.43 -2.81
N GLN A 175 0.66 3.86 -2.61
CA GLN A 175 -0.17 3.98 -1.42
C GLN A 175 -0.49 2.58 -0.93
N MET A 176 -0.09 2.27 0.30
CA MET A 176 -0.50 1.06 0.99
C MET A 176 -1.52 1.43 2.06
N SER A 177 -2.58 0.63 2.19
CA SER A 177 -3.67 0.90 3.13
C SER A 177 -4.13 -0.38 3.82
N VAL A 178 -4.35 -0.31 5.12
CA VAL A 178 -5.01 -1.36 5.93
C VAL A 178 -6.28 -0.75 6.51
N VAL A 179 -7.44 -1.27 6.09
CA VAL A 179 -8.75 -0.73 6.42
C VAL A 179 -9.51 -1.69 7.32
N ASN A 180 -9.76 -1.25 8.55
CA ASN A 180 -10.57 -1.89 9.58
C ASN A 180 -12.00 -1.37 9.47
N THR A 181 -12.87 -2.13 8.80
CA THR A 181 -14.29 -1.78 8.63
C THR A 181 -15.14 -2.56 9.62
N PRO A 182 -16.00 -1.91 10.42
CA PRO A 182 -16.93 -2.62 11.28
C PRO A 182 -17.99 -3.33 10.42
N LEU A 183 -18.39 -4.53 10.84
CA LEU A 183 -19.53 -5.24 10.25
C LEU A 183 -20.79 -4.42 10.47
N LEU A 184 -21.66 -4.37 9.45
CA LEU A 184 -22.92 -3.63 9.55
C LEU A 184 -23.83 -4.29 10.60
N ARG A 185 -24.70 -3.51 11.26
CA ARG A 185 -25.63 -4.05 12.26
C ARG A 185 -26.50 -5.19 11.71
N GLU A 186 -26.87 -5.12 10.43
CA GLU A 186 -27.62 -6.17 9.72
C GLU A 186 -26.81 -7.47 9.53
N GLU A 187 -25.48 -7.37 9.47
CA GLU A 187 -24.56 -8.52 9.38
C GLU A 187 -24.21 -9.09 10.76
N VAL A 188 -24.35 -8.29 11.83
CA VAL A 188 -24.06 -8.68 13.22
C VAL A 188 -25.25 -9.42 13.82
N GLY A 189 -25.03 -10.66 14.26
CA GLY A 189 -26.05 -11.43 14.99
C GLY A 189 -27.17 -12.03 14.13
N HIS A 190 -27.16 -11.81 12.81
CA HIS A 190 -28.11 -12.39 11.85
C HIS A 190 -27.41 -13.24 10.77
N ARG A 191 -26.13 -13.57 10.98
CA ARG A 191 -25.40 -14.42 10.05
C ARG A 191 -25.98 -15.82 10.09
N ARG A 192 -26.40 -16.31 8.93
CA ARG A 192 -26.80 -17.70 8.75
C ARG A 192 -25.56 -18.55 8.52
N PHE A 193 -25.05 -19.19 9.57
CA PHE A 193 -23.90 -20.11 9.48
C PHE A 193 -24.33 -21.44 8.88
N PHE A 194 -25.45 -21.97 9.35
CA PHE A 194 -26.03 -23.24 8.92
C PHE A 194 -27.44 -23.06 8.37
N ASN A 195 -27.87 -23.99 7.51
CA ASN A 195 -29.24 -24.04 6.99
C ASN A 195 -30.04 -25.16 7.69
N PRO A 196 -30.91 -24.85 8.67
CA PRO A 196 -31.74 -25.85 9.34
C PRO A 196 -32.68 -26.61 8.39
N ASN A 197 -33.21 -25.93 7.37
CA ASN A 197 -34.15 -26.53 6.41
C ASN A 197 -33.47 -27.51 5.44
N ALA A 198 -32.14 -27.50 5.35
CA ALA A 198 -31.38 -28.45 4.54
C ALA A 198 -31.07 -29.76 5.28
N GLN A 199 -31.43 -29.89 6.56
CA GLN A 199 -31.08 -31.05 7.39
C GLN A 199 -32.10 -32.19 7.23
N SER A 200 -31.59 -33.42 7.19
CA SER A 200 -32.37 -34.65 6.98
C SER A 200 -33.09 -35.16 8.24
N THR A 201 -32.59 -34.81 9.43
CA THR A 201 -33.18 -35.22 10.72
C THR A 201 -33.67 -34.02 11.52
N ASP A 202 -34.70 -34.20 12.34
CA ASP A 202 -35.22 -33.15 13.21
C ASP A 202 -34.19 -32.72 14.27
N ALA A 203 -33.39 -33.66 14.76
CA ALA A 203 -32.28 -33.37 15.68
C ALA A 203 -31.22 -32.46 15.02
N ALA A 204 -30.80 -32.76 13.79
CA ALA A 204 -29.86 -31.90 13.06
C ALA A 204 -30.47 -30.53 12.74
N ARG A 205 -31.76 -30.45 12.41
CA ARG A 205 -32.46 -29.18 12.18
C ARG A 205 -32.47 -28.30 13.44
N HIS A 206 -32.84 -28.88 14.59
CA HIS A 206 -32.88 -28.19 15.86
C HIS A 206 -31.49 -27.70 16.28
N ASP A 207 -30.49 -28.58 16.21
CA ASP A 207 -29.14 -28.25 16.66
C ASP A 207 -28.44 -27.26 15.73
N ALA A 208 -28.68 -27.33 14.41
CA ALA A 208 -28.19 -26.32 13.48
C ALA A 208 -28.74 -24.92 13.79
N GLN A 209 -30.01 -24.83 14.23
CA GLN A 209 -30.58 -23.57 14.70
C GLN A 209 -29.94 -23.10 16.00
N LEU A 210 -29.81 -23.98 17.00
CA LEU A 210 -29.14 -23.67 18.27
C LEU A 210 -27.70 -23.19 18.06
N PHE A 211 -26.96 -23.83 17.16
CA PHE A 211 -25.60 -23.41 16.82
C PHE A 211 -25.57 -22.06 16.10
N ASN A 212 -26.54 -21.76 15.22
CA ASN A 212 -26.67 -20.40 14.66
C ASN A 212 -26.86 -19.37 15.77
N ASP A 213 -27.71 -19.65 16.76
CA ASP A 213 -27.98 -18.72 17.86
C ASP A 213 -26.72 -18.50 18.71
N ILE A 214 -26.04 -19.58 19.12
CA ILE A 214 -24.78 -19.53 19.89
C ILE A 214 -23.69 -18.76 19.12
N LEU A 215 -23.49 -19.04 17.84
CA LEU A 215 -22.46 -18.35 17.05
C LEU A 215 -22.80 -16.87 16.86
N ASN A 216 -24.07 -16.53 16.64
CA ASN A 216 -24.50 -15.14 16.55
C ASN A 216 -24.33 -14.39 17.89
N ASP A 217 -24.58 -15.04 19.02
CA ASP A 217 -24.30 -14.44 20.33
C ASP A 217 -22.80 -14.27 20.55
N LYS A 218 -21.97 -15.22 20.12
CA LYS A 218 -20.51 -15.05 20.13
C LYS A 218 -20.01 -13.95 19.20
N VAL A 219 -20.68 -13.69 18.08
CA VAL A 219 -20.39 -12.53 17.22
C VAL A 219 -20.77 -11.23 17.93
N LYS A 220 -21.89 -11.20 18.67
CA LYS A 220 -22.26 -10.03 19.49
C LYS A 220 -21.28 -9.80 20.65
N GLU A 221 -20.79 -10.86 21.27
CA GLU A 221 -19.76 -10.82 22.33
C GLU A 221 -18.35 -10.54 21.78
N GLY A 222 -18.12 -10.82 20.49
CA GLY A 222 -16.87 -10.63 19.78
C GLY A 222 -16.43 -9.17 19.84
N VAL A 223 -15.31 -8.92 20.51
CA VAL A 223 -14.79 -7.57 20.80
C VAL A 223 -14.41 -6.80 19.52
N SER A 224 -14.22 -7.48 18.39
CA SER A 224 -13.81 -6.88 17.14
C SER A 224 -14.67 -7.37 15.97
N ASN A 225 -15.92 -6.91 15.88
CA ASN A 225 -16.75 -7.04 14.66
C ASN A 225 -16.16 -6.22 13.50
N ILE A 226 -14.89 -6.42 13.18
CA ILE A 226 -14.09 -5.64 12.24
C ILE A 226 -13.53 -6.59 11.20
N ARG A 227 -13.82 -6.27 9.94
CA ARG A 227 -13.19 -6.86 8.77
C ARG A 227 -11.98 -6.01 8.41
N ARG A 228 -10.81 -6.64 8.30
CA ARG A 228 -9.57 -5.98 7.89
C ARG A 228 -9.30 -6.29 6.42
N ASN A 229 -9.20 -5.26 5.58
CA ASN A 229 -8.83 -5.39 4.18
C ASN A 229 -7.55 -4.61 3.90
N ARG A 230 -6.77 -5.06 2.91
CA ARG A 230 -5.50 -4.42 2.54
C ARG A 230 -5.50 -4.06 1.08
N TYR A 231 -4.95 -2.89 0.78
CA TYR A 231 -4.94 -2.35 -0.57
C TYR A 231 -3.55 -1.80 -0.91
N LEU A 232 -3.04 -2.20 -2.06
CA LEU A 232 -1.89 -1.58 -2.72
C LEU A 232 -2.43 -0.77 -3.90
N THR A 233 -2.41 0.54 -3.77
CA THR A 233 -2.81 1.49 -4.82
C THR A 233 -1.57 2.16 -5.39
N TYR A 234 -1.46 2.20 -6.71
CA TYR A 234 -0.35 2.83 -7.41
C TYR A 234 -0.86 3.71 -8.53
N SER A 235 -0.18 4.83 -8.76
CA SER A 235 -0.53 5.78 -9.82
C SER A 235 0.63 6.05 -10.77
N VAL A 236 0.29 6.33 -12.02
CA VAL A 236 1.23 6.61 -13.10
C VAL A 236 0.78 7.83 -13.89
N SER A 237 1.73 8.58 -14.42
CA SER A 237 1.46 9.67 -15.34
C SER A 237 1.37 9.16 -16.78
N ALA A 238 0.27 9.46 -17.46
CA ALA A 238 0.04 9.08 -18.85
C ALA A 238 -0.89 10.09 -19.54
N ASP A 239 -0.79 10.22 -20.86
CA ASP A 239 -1.63 11.18 -21.60
C ASP A 239 -3.05 10.64 -21.83
N THR A 240 -3.21 9.31 -21.88
CA THR A 240 -4.50 8.65 -22.10
C THR A 240 -4.72 7.49 -21.14
N ALA A 241 -5.98 7.12 -20.93
CA ALA A 241 -6.35 5.95 -20.12
C ALA A 241 -5.81 4.64 -20.71
N GLU A 242 -5.72 4.52 -22.04
CA GLU A 242 -5.16 3.34 -22.71
C GLU A 242 -3.66 3.19 -22.47
N ASP A 243 -2.91 4.30 -22.50
CA ASP A 243 -1.49 4.31 -22.18
C ASP A 243 -1.25 3.98 -20.70
N ALA A 244 -2.08 4.53 -19.81
CA ALA A 244 -2.07 4.22 -18.39
C ALA A 244 -2.33 2.73 -18.14
N ALA A 245 -3.33 2.14 -18.80
CA ALA A 245 -3.69 0.73 -18.64
C ALA A 245 -2.50 -0.21 -18.88
N ARG A 246 -1.68 0.06 -19.89
CA ARG A 246 -0.48 -0.75 -20.19
C ARG A 246 0.58 -0.65 -19.12
N GLN A 247 0.80 0.54 -18.53
CA GLN A 247 1.76 0.71 -17.45
C GLN A 247 1.26 0.09 -16.14
N LEU A 248 -0.01 0.35 -15.80
CA LEU A 248 -0.66 -0.19 -14.61
C LEU A 248 -0.70 -1.73 -14.63
N SER A 249 -1.00 -2.35 -15.76
CA SER A 249 -1.02 -3.81 -15.91
C SER A 249 0.36 -4.46 -15.67
N ARG A 250 1.46 -3.81 -16.09
CA ARG A 250 2.81 -4.32 -15.80
C ARG A 250 3.13 -4.29 -14.30
N ILE A 251 2.78 -3.19 -13.64
CA ILE A 251 2.94 -3.03 -12.20
C ILE A 251 2.08 -4.05 -11.45
N GLU A 252 0.85 -4.27 -11.93
CA GLU A 252 -0.08 -5.25 -11.39
C GLU A 252 0.52 -6.65 -11.41
N THR A 253 1.01 -7.11 -12.56
CA THR A 253 1.53 -8.46 -12.71
C THR A 253 2.76 -8.71 -11.83
N GLU A 254 3.67 -7.74 -11.73
CA GLU A 254 4.84 -7.81 -10.85
C GLU A 254 4.43 -7.82 -9.37
N SER A 255 3.61 -6.86 -8.97
CA SER A 255 3.12 -6.75 -7.59
C SER A 255 2.36 -7.99 -7.16
N SER A 256 1.48 -8.51 -8.02
CA SER A 256 0.71 -9.73 -7.77
C SER A 256 1.63 -10.93 -7.59
N ARG A 257 2.69 -11.08 -8.39
CA ARG A 257 3.65 -12.18 -8.22
C ARG A 257 4.44 -12.06 -6.91
N ILE A 258 4.88 -10.86 -6.54
CA ILE A 258 5.60 -10.64 -5.28
C ILE A 258 4.69 -10.93 -4.08
N LEU A 259 3.44 -10.45 -4.09
CA LEU A 259 2.44 -10.73 -3.05
C LEU A 259 2.18 -12.23 -2.90
N ASN A 260 2.01 -12.95 -4.03
CA ASN A 260 1.85 -14.40 -4.02
C ASN A 260 3.06 -15.12 -3.41
N SER A 261 4.28 -14.63 -3.64
CA SER A 261 5.49 -15.23 -3.03
C SER A 261 5.55 -15.11 -1.50
N MET A 262 4.80 -14.16 -0.93
CA MET A 262 4.63 -14.01 0.52
C MET A 262 3.45 -14.82 1.07
N GLY A 263 2.75 -15.59 0.22
CA GLY A 263 1.54 -16.32 0.59
C GLY A 263 0.28 -15.46 0.66
N SER A 264 0.34 -14.20 0.23
CA SER A 264 -0.81 -13.31 0.13
C SER A 264 -1.44 -13.41 -1.25
N LYS A 265 -2.77 -13.57 -1.32
CA LYS A 265 -3.48 -13.70 -2.61
C LYS A 265 -3.92 -12.32 -3.08
N PRO A 266 -3.35 -11.80 -4.18
CA PRO A 266 -3.75 -10.52 -4.75
C PRO A 266 -5.01 -10.67 -5.61
N HIS A 267 -5.82 -9.62 -5.65
CA HIS A 267 -7.00 -9.48 -6.50
C HIS A 267 -7.10 -8.04 -6.99
N LEU A 268 -7.03 -7.83 -8.30
CA LEU A 268 -7.20 -6.51 -8.92
C LEU A 268 -8.63 -6.02 -8.75
N LEU A 269 -8.82 -4.82 -8.20
CA LEU A 269 -10.15 -4.26 -7.97
C LEU A 269 -10.72 -3.64 -9.24
N ASN A 270 -11.92 -4.06 -9.62
CA ASN A 270 -12.71 -3.37 -10.64
C ASN A 270 -13.32 -2.07 -10.11
N GLY A 271 -13.97 -1.29 -10.98
CA GLY A 271 -14.53 0.02 -10.63
C GLY A 271 -15.53 -0.04 -9.48
N THR A 272 -16.43 -1.03 -9.49
CA THR A 272 -17.46 -1.18 -8.44
C THR A 272 -16.83 -1.53 -7.10
N GLN A 273 -15.80 -2.39 -7.10
CA GLN A 273 -15.08 -2.77 -5.90
C GLN A 273 -14.28 -1.59 -5.34
N ARG A 274 -13.59 -0.79 -6.17
CA ARG A 274 -12.91 0.43 -5.71
C ARG A 274 -13.89 1.45 -5.13
N LEU A 275 -15.01 1.70 -5.82
CA LEU A 275 -16.07 2.58 -5.33
C LEU A 275 -16.65 2.12 -3.99
N ARG A 276 -16.76 0.80 -3.77
CA ARG A 276 -17.19 0.24 -2.48
C ARG A 276 -16.23 0.61 -1.35
N VAL A 277 -14.92 0.52 -1.58
CA VAL A 277 -13.91 0.91 -0.58
C VAL A 277 -13.99 2.41 -0.30
N ILE A 278 -13.98 3.24 -1.34
CA ILE A 278 -14.10 4.70 -1.21
C ILE A 278 -15.40 5.07 -0.47
N HIS A 279 -16.53 4.47 -0.83
CA HIS A 279 -17.81 4.67 -0.15
C HIS A 279 -17.74 4.27 1.32
N SER A 280 -17.11 3.14 1.67
CA SER A 280 -17.01 2.69 3.07
C SER A 280 -16.24 3.68 3.97
N LEU A 281 -15.27 4.40 3.39
CA LEU A 281 -14.49 5.42 4.09
C LEU A 281 -15.25 6.76 4.19
N LEU A 282 -16.01 7.12 3.15
CA LEU A 282 -16.77 8.37 3.10
C LEU A 282 -18.15 8.29 3.75
N ASN A 283 -18.71 7.09 3.87
CA ASN A 283 -20.06 6.81 4.39
C ASN A 283 -20.03 5.62 5.36
N PRO A 284 -19.31 5.73 6.49
CA PRO A 284 -19.25 4.68 7.49
C PRO A 284 -20.65 4.28 7.96
N TYR A 285 -20.86 2.98 8.16
CA TYR A 285 -22.14 2.35 8.53
C TYR A 285 -23.27 2.46 7.50
N LYS A 286 -23.05 3.03 6.30
CA LYS A 286 -24.04 2.96 5.22
C LYS A 286 -23.77 1.77 4.29
N PRO A 287 -24.82 1.05 3.87
CA PRO A 287 -24.69 0.01 2.86
C PRO A 287 -24.32 0.61 1.49
N PHE A 288 -23.62 -0.19 0.66
CA PHE A 288 -23.20 0.18 -0.69
C PHE A 288 -24.09 -0.49 -1.73
N TYR A 289 -24.82 0.30 -2.52
CA TYR A 289 -25.79 -0.21 -3.50
C TYR A 289 -25.45 0.07 -4.96
N PHE A 290 -24.34 0.74 -5.24
CA PHE A 290 -24.02 1.20 -6.59
C PHE A 290 -23.86 0.05 -7.60
N ASP A 291 -24.41 0.25 -8.78
CA ASP A 291 -24.27 -0.62 -9.95
C ASP A 291 -24.07 0.21 -11.22
N TYR A 292 -23.02 -0.09 -12.01
CA TYR A 292 -22.72 0.68 -13.22
C TYR A 292 -23.83 0.63 -14.26
N GLN A 293 -24.47 -0.52 -14.47
CA GLN A 293 -25.47 -0.68 -15.52
C GLN A 293 -26.76 0.05 -15.17
N ARG A 294 -27.13 0.05 -13.89
CA ARG A 294 -28.32 0.72 -13.37
C ARG A 294 -28.11 2.23 -13.22
N ASP A 295 -27.02 2.65 -12.59
CA ASP A 295 -26.85 4.02 -12.10
C ASP A 295 -26.16 4.94 -13.11
N ILE A 296 -25.25 4.39 -13.93
CA ILE A 296 -24.50 5.14 -14.94
C ILE A 296 -25.05 4.80 -16.33
N SER A 297 -25.75 5.75 -16.95
CA SER A 297 -26.30 5.55 -18.31
C SER A 297 -26.26 6.83 -19.12
N ALA A 298 -26.33 6.71 -20.45
CA ALA A 298 -26.43 7.87 -21.34
C ALA A 298 -27.68 8.74 -21.09
N ARG A 299 -28.67 8.22 -20.34
CA ARG A 299 -29.91 8.93 -19.99
C ARG A 299 -29.87 9.52 -18.57
N SER A 300 -28.92 9.12 -17.73
CA SER A 300 -28.72 9.62 -16.37
C SER A 300 -27.54 10.57 -16.35
N VAL A 301 -27.73 11.76 -15.76
CA VAL A 301 -26.65 12.75 -15.60
C VAL A 301 -25.78 12.43 -14.36
N GLN A 302 -26.12 11.37 -13.61
CA GLN A 302 -25.36 10.98 -12.43
C GLN A 302 -23.98 10.42 -12.81
N THR A 303 -22.99 10.87 -12.05
CA THR A 303 -21.62 10.37 -12.07
C THR A 303 -21.41 9.36 -10.95
N THR A 304 -20.32 8.60 -11.01
CA THR A 304 -19.96 7.68 -9.92
C THR A 304 -19.82 8.40 -8.59
N LYS A 305 -19.42 9.67 -8.59
CA LYS A 305 -19.31 10.49 -7.38
C LYS A 305 -20.65 10.77 -6.76
N ASP A 306 -21.66 11.08 -7.56
CA ASP A 306 -23.03 11.35 -7.06
C ASP A 306 -23.60 10.13 -6.33
N CYS A 307 -23.18 8.92 -6.73
CA CYS A 307 -23.63 7.68 -6.12
C CYS A 307 -22.90 7.30 -4.82
N ILE A 308 -21.68 7.82 -4.60
CA ILE A 308 -20.85 7.42 -3.45
C ILE A 308 -20.48 8.54 -2.49
N ALA A 309 -20.71 9.80 -2.86
CA ALA A 309 -20.41 10.93 -2.01
C ALA A 309 -21.40 11.00 -0.83
N PRO A 310 -20.95 11.38 0.37
CA PRO A 310 -21.87 11.79 1.42
C PRO A 310 -22.56 13.09 0.99
N THR A 311 -23.77 13.32 1.48
CA THR A 311 -24.56 14.51 1.12
C THR A 311 -23.89 15.79 1.62
N GLN A 312 -23.22 15.70 2.76
CA GLN A 312 -22.53 16.80 3.43
C GLN A 312 -21.32 16.28 4.20
N ILE A 313 -20.28 17.12 4.27
CA ILE A 313 -19.14 16.96 5.19
C ILE A 313 -18.95 18.30 5.89
N ASP A 314 -19.18 18.34 7.20
CA ASP A 314 -18.89 19.50 8.03
C ASP A 314 -17.49 19.37 8.64
N PHE A 315 -16.56 20.21 8.18
CA PHE A 315 -15.18 20.23 8.70
C PHE A 315 -14.99 21.09 9.96
N LYS A 316 -16.08 21.68 10.48
CA LYS A 316 -16.06 22.49 11.71
C LYS A 316 -17.28 22.18 12.61
N PRO A 317 -17.53 20.91 12.94
CA PRO A 317 -18.78 20.50 13.60
C PRO A 317 -18.98 21.17 14.96
N ASP A 318 -17.90 21.38 15.72
CA ASP A 318 -17.97 21.98 17.07
C ASP A 318 -17.75 23.50 17.05
N GLY A 319 -17.49 24.10 15.88
CA GLY A 319 -17.20 25.53 15.70
C GLY A 319 -15.91 26.05 16.36
N MET A 320 -15.26 25.24 17.22
CA MET A 320 -14.15 25.64 18.07
C MET A 320 -12.83 24.96 17.66
N TYR A 321 -12.84 23.62 17.63
CA TYR A 321 -11.68 22.80 17.29
C TYR A 321 -11.82 22.31 15.84
N ASN A 322 -10.78 22.52 15.01
CA ASN A 322 -10.76 22.13 13.59
C ASN A 322 -9.96 20.83 13.40
N ASP A 323 -10.07 19.94 14.37
CA ASP A 323 -9.31 18.69 14.51
C ASP A 323 -10.06 17.49 13.91
N CYS A 324 -11.37 17.58 13.73
CA CYS A 324 -12.25 16.54 13.20
C CYS A 324 -13.29 17.08 12.21
N PHE A 325 -14.11 16.19 11.66
CA PHE A 325 -15.23 16.51 10.78
C PHE A 325 -16.44 15.62 11.09
N GLN A 326 -17.63 16.05 10.71
CA GLN A 326 -18.87 15.29 10.84
C GLN A 326 -19.47 15.03 9.45
N LEU A 327 -19.97 13.81 9.25
CA LEU A 327 -20.64 13.37 8.03
C LEU A 327 -22.16 13.55 8.14
N ASP A 328 -22.86 13.47 7.02
CA ASP A 328 -24.31 13.65 6.91
C ASP A 328 -25.16 12.67 7.75
N ASN A 329 -24.60 11.54 8.18
CA ASN A 329 -25.24 10.59 9.09
C ASN A 329 -24.92 10.82 10.58
N GLY A 330 -24.29 11.96 10.91
CA GLY A 330 -23.91 12.34 12.27
C GLY A 330 -22.61 11.71 12.78
N VAL A 331 -21.96 10.83 12.00
CA VAL A 331 -20.70 10.19 12.38
C VAL A 331 -19.56 11.21 12.34
N TYR A 332 -18.74 11.20 13.39
CA TYR A 332 -17.53 12.00 13.48
C TYR A 332 -16.34 11.22 12.93
N GLY A 333 -15.49 11.88 12.15
CA GLY A 333 -14.27 11.34 11.59
C GLY A 333 -13.07 12.24 11.88
N GLN A 334 -11.89 11.65 12.01
CA GLN A 334 -10.65 12.38 12.21
C GLN A 334 -9.48 11.67 11.53
N VAL A 335 -8.67 12.48 10.84
CA VAL A 335 -7.40 12.07 10.26
C VAL A 335 -6.25 12.57 11.13
N LEU A 336 -5.37 11.64 11.47
CA LEU A 336 -4.13 11.82 12.20
C LEU A 336 -2.95 11.62 11.25
N VAL A 337 -1.78 12.15 11.62
CA VAL A 337 -0.55 12.05 10.84
C VAL A 337 0.56 11.39 11.65
N MET A 338 1.30 10.47 11.02
CA MET A 338 2.54 9.92 11.58
C MET A 338 3.65 10.95 11.42
N LYS A 339 3.97 11.65 12.51
CA LYS A 339 4.84 12.83 12.51
C LYS A 339 6.30 12.47 12.71
N LYS A 340 6.60 11.52 13.59
CA LYS A 340 7.97 11.06 13.85
C LYS A 340 7.98 9.56 14.10
N PHE A 341 9.15 8.99 13.89
CA PHE A 341 9.46 7.60 14.15
C PHE A 341 10.67 7.58 15.09
N GLY A 342 10.69 6.65 16.03
CA GLY A 342 11.87 6.41 16.87
C GLY A 342 13.03 5.87 16.05
N SER A 343 14.21 5.85 16.66
CA SER A 343 15.43 5.31 16.05
C SER A 343 15.30 3.83 15.69
N GLU A 344 14.54 3.08 16.50
CA GLU A 344 14.26 1.66 16.27
C GLU A 344 12.75 1.47 16.08
N LEU A 345 12.38 0.90 14.94
CA LEU A 345 11.02 0.48 14.64
C LEU A 345 10.98 -1.05 14.65
N SER A 346 10.05 -1.59 15.44
CA SER A 346 9.73 -3.02 15.39
C SER A 346 8.89 -3.32 14.15
N ASP A 347 9.06 -4.52 13.59
CA ASP A 347 8.19 -5.08 12.56
C ASP A 347 6.72 -5.27 13.02
N ARG A 348 6.44 -5.15 14.32
CA ARG A 348 5.08 -5.09 14.89
C ARG A 348 4.48 -3.69 14.91
N ALA A 349 5.26 -2.64 14.60
CA ALA A 349 4.82 -1.28 14.87
C ALA A 349 3.52 -0.90 14.16
N LEU A 350 3.31 -1.41 12.95
CA LEU A 350 2.03 -1.26 12.25
C LEU A 350 0.97 -2.24 12.79
N ALA A 351 1.33 -3.50 12.98
CA ALA A 351 0.44 -4.57 13.45
C ALA A 351 -0.26 -4.21 14.76
N ASP A 352 0.49 -3.65 15.72
CA ASP A 352 -0.04 -3.28 17.03
C ASP A 352 -1.13 -2.18 16.93
N ILE A 353 -1.01 -1.26 15.97
CA ILE A 353 -2.02 -0.24 15.68
C ILE A 353 -3.24 -0.86 15.00
N VAL A 354 -3.06 -1.64 13.93
CA VAL A 354 -4.17 -2.18 13.12
C VAL A 354 -4.90 -3.35 13.82
N ASP A 355 -4.30 -3.98 14.82
CA ASP A 355 -4.96 -5.01 15.64
C ASP A 355 -5.93 -4.41 16.67
N LEU A 356 -5.92 -3.08 16.86
CA LEU A 356 -6.90 -2.41 17.70
C LEU A 356 -8.34 -2.70 17.20
N PRO A 357 -9.28 -3.01 18.11
CA PRO A 357 -10.68 -3.27 17.79
C PRO A 357 -11.43 -1.94 17.58
N ILE A 358 -10.91 -1.09 16.69
CA ILE A 358 -11.43 0.24 16.38
C ILE A 358 -11.60 0.34 14.86
N PRO A 359 -12.73 0.90 14.37
CA PRO A 359 -12.88 1.22 12.96
C PRO A 359 -11.85 2.27 12.54
N MET A 360 -10.91 1.90 11.69
CA MET A 360 -9.83 2.78 11.27
C MET A 360 -9.29 2.41 9.89
N GLU A 361 -8.55 3.32 9.29
CA GLU A 361 -7.66 3.06 8.18
C GLU A 361 -6.28 3.57 8.53
N VAL A 362 -5.26 2.73 8.36
CA VAL A 362 -3.87 3.16 8.36
C VAL A 362 -3.38 3.14 6.93
N THR A 363 -2.99 4.29 6.39
CA THR A 363 -2.49 4.41 5.02
C THR A 363 -1.15 5.10 5.01
N TRP A 364 -0.27 4.69 4.10
CA TRP A 364 1.00 5.39 3.89
C TRP A 364 1.38 5.45 2.43
N TYR A 365 2.03 6.54 2.09
CA TYR A 365 2.56 6.82 0.77
C TYR A 365 4.05 6.59 0.75
N VAL A 366 4.53 6.02 -0.34
CA VAL A 366 5.93 5.76 -0.62
C VAL A 366 6.21 6.25 -2.03
N GLN A 367 7.05 7.29 -2.14
CA GLN A 367 7.50 7.80 -3.44
C GLN A 367 9.02 7.60 -3.57
N PRO A 368 9.48 6.73 -4.48
CA PRO A 368 10.92 6.54 -4.70
C PRO A 368 11.57 7.83 -5.20
N MET A 369 12.72 8.18 -4.66
CA MET A 369 13.54 9.27 -5.20
C MET A 369 14.45 8.75 -6.32
N ASP A 370 14.68 9.57 -7.34
CA ASP A 370 15.77 9.32 -8.28
C ASP A 370 17.11 9.24 -7.53
N LYS A 371 17.95 8.26 -7.86
CA LYS A 371 19.22 7.99 -7.17
C LYS A 371 20.12 9.23 -7.09
N SER A 372 20.19 10.01 -8.17
CA SER A 372 21.01 11.23 -8.18
C SER A 372 20.42 12.32 -7.30
N LYS A 373 19.08 12.48 -7.30
CA LYS A 373 18.37 13.42 -6.42
C LYS A 373 18.55 13.02 -4.95
N ALA A 374 18.46 11.73 -4.62
CA ALA A 374 18.66 11.19 -3.28
C ALA A 374 20.07 11.46 -2.74
N ILE A 375 21.11 11.12 -3.51
CA ILE A 375 22.50 11.37 -3.10
C ILE A 375 22.76 12.87 -2.87
N ASN A 376 22.26 13.73 -3.77
CA ASN A 376 22.43 15.18 -3.62
C ASN A 376 21.66 15.74 -2.42
N PHE A 377 20.49 15.20 -2.10
CA PHE A 377 19.71 15.57 -0.93
C PHE A 377 20.49 15.25 0.35
N VAL A 378 21.01 14.02 0.48
CA VAL A 378 21.78 13.60 1.66
C VAL A 378 23.08 14.39 1.80
N ARG A 379 23.81 14.64 0.70
CA ARG A 379 25.01 15.50 0.71
C ARG A 379 24.72 16.93 1.16
N SER A 380 23.59 17.48 0.72
CA SER A 380 23.17 18.83 1.10
C SER A 380 22.77 18.88 2.58
N ARG A 381 22.14 17.81 3.09
CA ARG A 381 21.82 17.66 4.52
C ARG A 381 23.08 17.53 5.37
N SER A 382 24.04 16.71 4.95
CA SER A 382 25.35 16.55 5.59
C SER A 382 26.10 17.88 5.67
N ALA A 383 26.19 18.64 4.57
CA ALA A 383 26.83 19.96 4.56
C ALA A 383 26.13 20.98 5.49
N TRP A 384 24.80 20.87 5.66
CA TRP A 384 24.05 21.71 6.59
C TRP A 384 24.35 21.35 8.05
N ILE A 385 24.43 20.06 8.38
CA ILE A 385 24.82 19.57 9.71
C ILE A 385 26.26 20.00 10.03
N ASP A 386 27.19 19.86 9.08
CA ASP A 386 28.57 20.33 9.25
C ASP A 386 28.62 21.84 9.54
N LYS A 387 27.78 22.63 8.86
CA LYS A 387 27.67 24.06 9.14
C LYS A 387 27.16 24.34 10.56
N GLU A 388 26.14 23.62 11.02
CA GLU A 388 25.58 23.75 12.37
C GLU A 388 26.60 23.35 13.45
N ILE A 389 27.36 22.27 13.22
CA ILE A 389 28.49 21.87 14.07
C ILE A 389 29.53 23.00 14.17
N ILE A 390 29.90 23.63 13.04
CA ILE A 390 30.86 24.75 13.03
C ILE A 390 30.31 25.96 13.81
N GLU A 391 29.03 26.29 13.66
CA GLU A 391 28.39 27.40 14.38
C GLU A 391 28.34 27.14 15.90
N GLU A 392 28.01 25.91 16.30
CA GLU A 392 28.00 25.51 17.72
C GLU A 392 29.42 25.54 18.31
N GLN A 393 30.42 25.04 17.58
CA GLN A 393 31.82 25.13 17.99
C GLN A 393 32.30 26.58 18.16
N ARG A 394 31.94 27.48 17.22
CA ARG A 394 32.26 28.91 17.35
C ARG A 394 31.57 29.54 18.56
N SER A 395 30.31 29.19 18.81
CA SER A 395 29.55 29.61 19.99
C SER A 395 30.22 29.14 21.29
N ALA A 396 30.66 27.88 21.36
CA ALA A 396 31.37 27.30 22.49
C ALA A 396 32.69 28.06 22.78
N VAL A 397 33.50 28.31 21.75
CA VAL A 397 34.74 29.09 21.87
C VAL A 397 34.47 30.51 22.39
N ASN A 398 33.46 31.20 21.85
CA ASN A 398 33.09 32.54 22.29
C ASN A 398 32.60 32.59 23.75
N LYS A 399 32.02 31.50 24.25
CA LYS A 399 31.51 31.35 25.62
C LYS A 399 32.56 30.76 26.58
N GLY A 400 33.74 30.36 26.09
CA GLY A 400 34.80 29.75 26.89
C GLY A 400 34.55 28.28 27.27
N TYR A 401 33.62 27.60 26.59
CA TYR A 401 33.43 26.14 26.72
C TYR A 401 34.39 25.37 25.80
N ASP A 402 34.62 24.10 26.10
CA ASP A 402 35.39 23.20 25.23
C ASP A 402 34.62 22.97 23.91
N PHE A 403 35.27 23.32 22.79
CA PHE A 403 34.74 23.18 21.43
C PHE A 403 34.56 21.70 21.00
N SER A 404 35.15 20.75 21.74
CA SER A 404 34.97 19.32 21.50
C SER A 404 33.59 18.80 21.97
N ILE A 405 32.93 19.55 22.84
CA ILE A 405 31.62 19.20 23.41
C ILE A 405 30.54 19.66 22.44
N LEU A 406 30.15 18.76 21.54
CA LEU A 406 28.98 18.92 20.68
C LEU A 406 27.72 18.33 21.33
N PRO A 407 26.55 18.96 21.13
CA PRO A 407 25.27 18.36 21.43
C PRO A 407 25.18 16.95 20.84
N GLN A 408 24.73 16.00 21.67
CA GLN A 408 24.70 14.60 21.29
C GLN A 408 23.74 14.34 20.11
N GLU A 409 22.68 15.14 19.97
CA GLU A 409 21.77 15.13 18.81
C GLU A 409 22.51 15.44 17.49
N LEU A 410 23.44 16.40 17.47
CA LEU A 410 24.21 16.75 16.27
C LEU A 410 25.20 15.65 15.89
N LYS A 411 25.82 14.98 16.88
CA LYS A 411 26.70 13.84 16.64
C LYS A 411 25.93 12.69 15.98
N TYR A 412 24.82 12.27 16.59
CA TYR A 412 23.99 11.20 16.05
C TYR A 412 23.41 11.54 14.67
N SER A 413 22.92 12.77 14.47
CA SER A 413 22.40 13.18 13.17
C SER A 413 23.46 13.14 12.07
N LYS A 414 24.73 13.44 12.40
CA LYS A 414 25.85 13.34 11.46
C LYS A 414 26.15 11.89 11.10
N GLU A 415 26.31 11.03 12.10
CA GLU A 415 26.54 9.58 11.92
C GLU A 415 25.44 8.94 11.05
N GLU A 416 24.16 9.17 11.41
CA GLU A 416 23.02 8.65 10.64
C GLU A 416 23.01 9.15 9.18
N THR A 417 23.37 10.42 8.95
CA THR A 417 23.42 10.98 7.59
C THR A 417 24.55 10.36 6.76
N GLU A 418 25.71 10.09 7.38
CA GLU A 418 26.85 9.42 6.74
C GLU A 418 26.51 7.96 6.42
N ASP A 419 25.85 7.24 7.33
CA ASP A 419 25.39 5.86 7.12
C ASP A 419 24.37 5.77 5.98
N VAL A 420 23.37 6.67 5.95
CA VAL A 420 22.42 6.74 4.84
C VAL A 420 23.15 7.02 3.52
N LEU A 421 24.16 7.89 3.51
CA LEU A 421 24.93 8.18 2.29
C LEU A 421 25.69 6.95 1.80
N ASP A 422 26.35 6.22 2.70
CA ASP A 422 27.01 4.94 2.39
C ASP A 422 26.02 3.92 1.84
N HIS A 423 24.85 3.80 2.47
CA HIS A 423 23.81 2.85 2.07
C HIS A 423 23.28 3.12 0.66
N LEU A 424 23.11 4.39 0.30
CA LEU A 424 22.69 4.81 -1.04
C LEU A 424 23.77 4.62 -2.11
N GLN A 425 25.05 4.78 -1.75
CA GLN A 425 26.16 4.67 -2.69
C GLN A 425 26.60 3.22 -2.91
N ASN A 426 26.75 2.46 -1.82
CA ASN A 426 27.46 1.20 -1.79
C ASN A 426 26.54 -0.02 -1.55
N LYS A 427 25.39 0.15 -0.88
CA LYS A 427 24.50 -0.98 -0.48
C LYS A 427 23.19 -1.04 -1.26
N ASN A 428 23.10 -0.32 -2.38
CA ASN A 428 21.96 -0.30 -3.30
C ASN A 428 20.59 0.02 -2.65
N GLN A 429 20.58 0.68 -1.50
CA GLN A 429 19.34 1.18 -0.90
C GLN A 429 18.80 2.36 -1.71
N ARG A 430 17.49 2.58 -1.62
CA ARG A 430 16.81 3.76 -2.17
C ARG A 430 16.32 4.65 -1.04
N LEU A 431 16.19 5.94 -1.36
CA LEU A 431 15.55 6.92 -0.50
C LEU A 431 14.12 7.16 -0.99
N TYR A 432 13.18 7.20 -0.07
CA TYR A 432 11.75 7.37 -0.34
C TYR A 432 11.23 8.59 0.39
N VAL A 433 10.31 9.31 -0.25
CA VAL A 433 9.46 10.27 0.44
C VAL A 433 8.28 9.50 1.02
N PHE A 434 8.18 9.50 2.34
CA PHE A 434 7.18 8.78 3.11
C PHE A 434 6.16 9.72 3.75
N THR A 435 4.87 9.37 3.70
CA THR A 435 3.81 10.03 4.46
C THR A 435 2.88 8.98 5.05
N GLY A 436 2.67 8.97 6.37
CA GLY A 436 1.74 8.06 7.03
C GLY A 436 0.54 8.80 7.63
N LEU A 437 -0.66 8.27 7.44
CA LEU A 437 -1.93 8.82 7.94
C LEU A 437 -2.74 7.73 8.61
N ILE A 438 -3.54 8.12 9.61
CA ILE A 438 -4.51 7.25 10.26
C ILE A 438 -5.87 7.95 10.24
N TYR A 439 -6.88 7.31 9.67
CA TYR A 439 -8.26 7.77 9.72
C TYR A 439 -9.06 6.89 10.69
N THR A 440 -9.88 7.50 11.54
CA THR A 440 -10.78 6.78 12.45
C THR A 440 -12.11 7.52 12.54
N TYR A 441 -13.17 6.81 12.92
CA TYR A 441 -14.51 7.39 13.00
C TYR A 441 -15.36 6.77 14.10
N ALA A 442 -16.29 7.55 14.65
CA ALA A 442 -17.18 7.12 15.72
C ALA A 442 -18.56 7.81 15.67
N PRO A 443 -19.61 7.16 16.21
CA PRO A 443 -20.94 7.76 16.32
C PRO A 443 -21.03 9.06 17.12
N THR A 444 -20.14 9.30 18.09
CA THR A 444 -20.11 10.54 18.89
C THR A 444 -18.69 11.08 19.00
N LYS A 445 -18.55 12.39 19.27
CA LYS A 445 -17.26 13.06 19.45
C LYS A 445 -16.47 12.48 20.63
N GLU A 446 -17.14 12.17 21.74
CA GLU A 446 -16.48 11.57 22.91
C GLU A 446 -15.90 10.18 22.59
N GLN A 447 -16.62 9.37 21.82
CA GLN A 447 -16.11 8.07 21.37
C GLN A 447 -14.95 8.24 20.39
N LEU A 448 -15.01 9.24 19.50
CA LEU A 448 -13.93 9.57 18.59
C LEU A 448 -12.66 9.94 19.36
N ASP A 449 -12.77 10.83 20.35
CA ASP A 449 -11.63 11.28 21.17
C ASP A 449 -11.00 10.11 21.94
N GLN A 450 -11.82 9.21 22.51
CA GLN A 450 -11.32 8.00 23.16
C GLN A 450 -10.56 7.08 22.19
N GLN A 451 -11.08 6.90 20.97
CA GLN A 451 -10.41 6.10 19.93
C GLN A 451 -9.07 6.73 19.53
N VAL A 452 -9.04 8.04 19.29
CA VAL A 452 -7.84 8.80 18.92
C VAL A 452 -6.77 8.70 19.99
N MET A 453 -7.13 8.90 21.27
CA MET A 453 -6.19 8.75 22.38
C MET A 453 -5.62 7.33 22.47
N ARG A 454 -6.45 6.32 22.23
CA ARG A 454 -6.01 4.91 22.20
C ARG A 454 -5.05 4.63 21.04
N ILE A 455 -5.34 5.14 19.84
CA ILE A 455 -4.46 5.04 18.67
C ILE A 455 -3.11 5.71 18.95
N ILE A 456 -3.10 6.95 19.46
CA ILE A 456 -1.88 7.69 19.80
C ILE A 456 -1.07 6.93 20.87
N SER A 457 -1.73 6.39 21.89
CA SER A 457 -1.06 5.64 22.95
C SER A 457 -0.36 4.39 22.43
N VAL A 458 -1.03 3.61 21.57
CA VAL A 458 -0.44 2.39 21.00
C VAL A 458 0.66 2.74 20.01
N ALA A 459 0.43 3.71 19.12
CA ALA A 459 1.46 4.16 18.19
C ALA A 459 2.74 4.62 18.92
N ARG A 460 2.60 5.35 20.03
CA ARG A 460 3.73 5.78 20.86
C ARG A 460 4.49 4.61 21.49
N GLN A 461 3.79 3.56 21.93
CA GLN A 461 4.44 2.34 22.45
C GLN A 461 5.25 1.62 21.35
N SER A 462 4.80 1.74 20.10
CA SER A 462 5.46 1.20 18.91
C SER A 462 6.46 2.19 18.26
N SER A 463 6.95 3.20 19.00
CA SER A 463 7.91 4.20 18.51
C SER A 463 7.41 5.07 17.35
N ILE A 464 6.09 5.28 17.22
CA ILE A 464 5.50 6.16 16.21
C ILE A 464 4.79 7.34 16.92
N GLU A 465 5.29 8.56 16.70
CA GLU A 465 4.65 9.80 17.16
C GLU A 465 3.51 10.15 16.19
N VAL A 466 2.27 9.93 16.62
CA VAL A 466 1.06 10.32 15.89
C VAL A 466 0.51 11.62 16.47
N ASP A 467 0.10 12.53 15.59
CA ASP A 467 -0.43 13.85 15.94
C ASP A 467 -1.74 14.14 15.19
N THR A 468 -2.54 15.08 15.67
CA THR A 468 -3.77 15.51 14.98
C THR A 468 -3.41 16.32 13.73
N TYR A 469 -4.27 16.25 12.69
CA TYR A 469 -4.06 17.01 11.46
C TYR A 469 -4.96 18.25 11.38
N ASP A 470 -4.85 19.10 12.41
CA ASP A 470 -5.70 20.26 12.64
C ASP A 470 -5.73 21.20 11.44
N TYR A 471 -6.92 21.75 11.14
CA TYR A 471 -7.22 22.62 10.00
C TYR A 471 -6.97 22.01 8.62
N ARG A 472 -6.47 20.77 8.55
CA ARG A 472 -6.09 20.09 7.31
C ARG A 472 -6.85 18.77 7.11
N GLN A 473 -7.94 18.56 7.85
CA GLN A 473 -8.83 17.40 7.74
C GLN A 473 -9.35 17.18 6.31
N ARG A 474 -9.63 18.25 5.54
CA ARG A 474 -9.95 18.15 4.09
C ARG A 474 -8.87 17.43 3.29
N ARG A 475 -7.60 17.83 3.47
CA ARG A 475 -6.49 17.22 2.74
C ARG A 475 -6.24 15.80 3.23
N GLY A 476 -6.34 15.59 4.54
CA GLY A 476 -6.26 14.28 5.17
C GLY A 476 -7.27 13.30 4.60
N LEU A 477 -8.56 13.66 4.60
CA LEU A 477 -9.64 12.77 4.18
C LEU A 477 -9.56 12.41 2.69
N ASN A 478 -9.14 13.31 1.80
CA ASN A 478 -8.89 12.93 0.41
C ASN A 478 -7.65 12.02 0.25
N SER A 479 -6.64 12.15 1.12
CA SER A 479 -5.41 11.34 1.08
C SER A 479 -5.55 9.98 1.74
N ILE A 480 -6.66 9.70 2.43
CA ILE A 480 -6.93 8.34 2.91
C ILE A 480 -7.61 7.48 1.83
N LEU A 481 -8.30 8.11 0.88
CA LEU A 481 -8.94 7.36 -0.19
C LEU A 481 -7.90 6.59 -1.03
N PRO A 482 -8.16 5.33 -1.43
CA PRO A 482 -7.24 4.50 -2.22
C PRO A 482 -7.22 4.96 -3.69
N LEU A 483 -6.72 6.17 -3.89
CA LEU A 483 -6.63 6.87 -5.18
C LEU A 483 -5.19 7.01 -5.66
N GLY A 484 -4.19 6.74 -4.83
CA GLY A 484 -2.79 6.85 -5.22
C GLY A 484 -2.38 8.30 -5.45
N HIS A 485 -2.97 9.24 -4.71
CA HIS A 485 -2.60 10.65 -4.72
C HIS A 485 -2.63 11.25 -3.32
N ASN A 486 -1.47 11.72 -2.86
CA ASN A 486 -1.29 12.32 -1.55
C ASN A 486 -1.52 13.84 -1.61
N HIS A 487 -2.53 14.36 -0.89
CA HIS A 487 -2.80 15.79 -0.75
C HIS A 487 -2.13 16.41 0.49
N VAL A 488 -1.46 15.60 1.32
CA VAL A 488 -0.73 16.02 2.52
C VAL A 488 0.70 16.44 2.17
N GLU A 489 1.17 17.50 2.81
CA GLU A 489 2.53 18.05 2.61
C GLU A 489 3.55 17.50 3.62
N ILE A 490 3.08 16.88 4.70
CA ILE A 490 3.96 16.32 5.73
C ILE A 490 4.60 15.05 5.16
N SER A 491 5.92 15.05 5.06
CA SER A 491 6.69 13.88 4.66
C SER A 491 7.97 13.70 5.48
N ARG A 492 8.52 12.49 5.38
CA ARG A 492 9.82 12.08 5.92
C ARG A 492 10.61 11.36 4.84
N MET A 493 11.92 11.29 5.04
CA MET A 493 12.79 10.49 4.19
C MET A 493 12.98 9.14 4.83
N PHE A 494 12.65 8.08 4.10
CA PHE A 494 12.79 6.70 4.54
C PHE A 494 13.75 5.95 3.63
N THR A 495 14.57 5.06 4.17
CA THR A 495 15.31 4.07 3.38
C THR A 495 14.41 2.91 2.97
N THR A 496 14.85 2.08 2.02
CA THR A 496 14.15 0.84 1.66
C THR A 496 13.82 -0.03 2.88
N ALA A 497 14.78 -0.19 3.80
CA ALA A 497 14.60 -1.01 5.00
C ALA A 497 13.52 -0.41 5.94
N GLN A 498 13.54 0.91 6.14
CA GLN A 498 12.55 1.61 6.96
C GLN A 498 11.13 1.55 6.36
N VAL A 499 11.00 1.52 5.03
CA VAL A 499 9.67 1.31 4.41
C VAL A 499 9.22 -0.15 4.57
N ALA A 500 10.13 -1.10 4.41
CA ALA A 500 9.81 -2.53 4.49
C ALA A 500 9.45 -2.99 5.91
N ILE A 501 9.91 -2.30 6.96
CA ILE A 501 9.54 -2.60 8.37
C ILE A 501 8.04 -2.36 8.65
N LEU A 502 7.38 -1.53 7.84
CA LEU A 502 5.94 -1.30 7.91
C LEU A 502 5.20 -2.46 7.23
N VAL A 503 5.36 -3.65 7.80
CA VAL A 503 4.78 -4.89 7.30
C VAL A 503 3.26 -4.78 7.35
N PRO A 504 2.55 -4.87 6.21
CA PRO A 504 1.11 -4.66 6.17
C PRO A 504 0.32 -5.80 6.82
N PHE A 505 0.97 -6.86 7.32
CA PHE A 505 0.33 -8.05 7.87
C PHE A 505 0.16 -7.96 9.38
N ALA A 506 -0.93 -8.52 9.89
CA ALA A 506 -1.26 -8.45 11.32
C ALA A 506 -1.81 -9.80 11.78
N THR A 507 -2.86 -9.81 12.62
CA THR A 507 -3.55 -11.04 12.97
C THR A 507 -4.43 -11.52 11.80
N GLN A 508 -4.02 -12.62 11.15
CA GLN A 508 -4.82 -13.27 10.12
C GLN A 508 -6.12 -13.83 10.71
N GLU A 509 -7.25 -13.38 10.17
CA GLU A 509 -8.57 -13.91 10.51
C GLU A 509 -8.99 -14.96 9.47
N LEU A 510 -9.46 -16.12 9.95
CA LEU A 510 -10.02 -17.16 9.10
C LEU A 510 -11.54 -17.08 9.15
N ASP A 511 -12.14 -16.64 8.05
CA ASP A 511 -13.60 -16.58 7.88
C ASP A 511 -14.03 -17.10 6.51
N ASP A 512 -13.89 -18.40 6.29
CA ASP A 512 -14.22 -19.02 5.01
C ASP A 512 -15.73 -19.16 4.79
N LYS A 513 -16.19 -18.74 3.61
CA LYS A 513 -17.56 -18.99 3.16
C LYS A 513 -17.85 -20.50 3.14
N GLY A 514 -18.95 -20.89 3.80
CA GLY A 514 -19.34 -22.29 3.93
C GLY A 514 -18.33 -23.14 4.70
N GLY A 515 -17.54 -22.53 5.59
CA GLY A 515 -16.64 -23.25 6.49
C GLY A 515 -17.32 -23.68 7.79
N ASN A 516 -16.65 -24.58 8.51
CA ASN A 516 -17.04 -25.00 9.85
C ASN A 516 -16.44 -24.07 10.89
N TYR A 517 -17.09 -23.99 12.06
CA TYR A 517 -16.56 -23.27 13.22
C TYR A 517 -15.50 -24.09 13.95
N TYR A 518 -14.31 -23.50 14.15
CA TYR A 518 -13.15 -24.13 14.80
C TYR A 518 -12.77 -23.49 16.14
N GLY A 519 -13.37 -22.35 16.51
CA GLY A 519 -13.05 -21.66 17.75
C GLY A 519 -13.08 -20.14 17.61
N GLN A 520 -12.42 -19.46 18.55
CA GLN A 520 -12.20 -18.02 18.49
C GLN A 520 -10.70 -17.73 18.47
N ASN A 521 -10.31 -16.72 17.70
CA ASN A 521 -8.96 -16.21 17.72
C ASN A 521 -8.67 -15.63 19.11
N LYS A 522 -7.56 -16.04 19.73
CA LYS A 522 -7.21 -15.60 21.10
C LYS A 522 -6.97 -14.10 21.21
N HIS A 523 -6.49 -13.47 20.13
CA HIS A 523 -6.13 -12.05 20.09
C HIS A 523 -7.34 -11.18 19.73
N SER A 524 -7.99 -11.46 18.60
CA SER A 524 -9.11 -10.63 18.12
C SER A 524 -10.47 -11.01 18.71
N ARG A 525 -10.60 -12.23 19.26
CA ARG A 525 -11.87 -12.87 19.67
C ARG A 525 -12.85 -13.14 18.54
N ASN A 526 -12.43 -12.95 17.29
CA ASN A 526 -13.24 -13.27 16.11
C ASN A 526 -13.43 -14.77 15.97
N LEU A 527 -14.56 -15.18 15.38
CA LEU A 527 -14.80 -16.59 15.08
C LEU A 527 -13.80 -17.08 14.03
N VAL A 528 -13.25 -18.27 14.25
CA VAL A 528 -12.42 -18.98 13.29
C VAL A 528 -13.33 -19.92 12.50
N ILE A 529 -13.65 -19.52 11.27
CA ILE A 529 -14.44 -20.32 10.31
C ILE A 529 -13.52 -20.77 9.19
N CYS A 530 -13.40 -22.08 8.97
CA CYS A 530 -12.48 -22.64 7.98
C CYS A 530 -13.20 -23.68 7.10
N ASN A 531 -12.96 -23.62 5.79
CA ASN A 531 -13.46 -24.61 4.84
C ASN A 531 -12.29 -25.42 4.27
N ARG A 532 -12.02 -26.59 4.86
CA ARG A 532 -10.91 -27.45 4.45
C ARG A 532 -10.96 -27.88 2.97
N LYS A 533 -12.15 -27.91 2.34
CA LYS A 533 -12.29 -28.25 0.91
C LYS A 533 -11.67 -27.19 -0.01
N ARG A 534 -11.36 -26.00 0.51
CA ARG A 534 -10.67 -24.91 -0.23
C ARG A 534 -9.15 -24.96 -0.08
N LEU A 535 -8.62 -25.82 0.79
CA LEU A 535 -7.19 -26.00 0.98
C LEU A 535 -6.63 -26.93 -0.10
N THR A 536 -5.36 -26.74 -0.47
CA THR A 536 -4.65 -27.63 -1.39
C THR A 536 -4.64 -29.07 -0.88
N SER A 537 -4.56 -29.25 0.44
CA SER A 537 -4.76 -30.53 1.11
C SER A 537 -5.83 -30.36 2.21
N PRO A 538 -6.96 -31.08 2.14
CA PRO A 538 -8.05 -30.95 3.12
C PRO A 538 -7.80 -31.75 4.42
N MET A 539 -6.62 -32.35 4.58
CA MET A 539 -6.27 -33.20 5.72
C MET A 539 -6.08 -32.38 7.00
N GLY A 540 -6.51 -32.91 8.14
CA GLY A 540 -6.36 -32.28 9.46
C GLY A 540 -5.80 -33.25 10.49
N PHE A 541 -5.03 -32.72 11.44
CA PHE A 541 -4.47 -33.48 12.57
C PHE A 541 -4.91 -32.81 13.88
N VAL A 542 -5.48 -33.60 14.79
CA VAL A 542 -5.89 -33.15 16.12
C VAL A 542 -5.00 -33.83 17.16
N CYS A 543 -4.09 -33.06 17.77
CA CYS A 543 -3.13 -33.56 18.75
C CYS A 543 -3.35 -32.90 20.12
N GLY A 544 -3.06 -33.63 21.19
CA GLY A 544 -3.25 -33.14 22.55
C GLY A 544 -3.18 -34.24 23.59
N LYS A 545 -2.94 -33.90 24.86
CA LYS A 545 -2.95 -34.85 25.97
C LYS A 545 -4.38 -35.28 26.32
N THR A 546 -4.55 -36.36 27.08
CA THR A 546 -5.87 -36.73 27.62
C THR A 546 -6.41 -35.56 28.46
N GLY A 547 -7.71 -35.25 28.31
CA GLY A 547 -8.33 -34.09 28.97
C GLY A 547 -8.11 -32.74 28.27
N SER A 548 -7.34 -32.65 27.18
CA SER A 548 -7.11 -31.38 26.47
C SER A 548 -8.24 -30.94 25.53
N GLY A 549 -9.37 -31.65 25.52
CA GLY A 549 -10.52 -31.33 24.67
C GLY A 549 -10.52 -31.95 23.26
N LYS A 550 -9.61 -32.88 22.93
CA LYS A 550 -9.55 -33.53 21.59
C LYS A 550 -10.89 -34.10 21.12
N GLY A 551 -11.51 -34.97 21.92
CA GLY A 551 -12.77 -35.61 21.55
C GLY A 551 -13.90 -34.59 21.38
N MET A 552 -13.93 -33.53 22.20
CA MET A 552 -14.91 -32.45 22.06
C MET A 552 -14.71 -31.68 20.75
N PHE A 553 -13.46 -31.36 20.40
CA PHE A 553 -13.14 -30.71 19.13
C PHE A 553 -13.59 -31.55 17.93
N VAL A 554 -13.26 -32.85 17.90
CA VAL A 554 -13.65 -33.76 16.81
C VAL A 554 -15.17 -33.89 16.70
N LYS A 555 -15.88 -34.04 17.83
CA LYS A 555 -17.37 -34.05 17.84
C LYS A 555 -17.96 -32.76 17.27
N THR A 556 -17.37 -31.62 17.61
CA THR A 556 -17.79 -30.30 17.09
C THR A 556 -17.54 -30.21 15.59
N GLU A 557 -16.40 -30.69 15.10
CA GLU A 557 -16.07 -30.70 13.67
C GLU A 557 -16.99 -31.64 12.87
N MET A 558 -17.29 -32.84 13.39
CA MET A 558 -18.25 -33.76 12.78
C MET A 558 -19.63 -33.12 12.70
N THR A 559 -20.12 -32.57 13.81
CA THR A 559 -21.42 -31.90 13.90
C THR A 559 -21.51 -30.71 12.96
N GLY A 560 -20.47 -29.87 12.91
CA GLY A 560 -20.37 -28.76 11.97
C GLY A 560 -20.39 -29.22 10.52
N THR A 561 -19.70 -30.32 10.19
CA THR A 561 -19.70 -30.89 8.83
C THR A 561 -21.09 -31.35 8.41
N ILE A 562 -21.83 -32.04 9.29
CA ILE A 562 -23.22 -32.43 9.05
C ILE A 562 -24.08 -31.20 8.72
N PHE A 563 -23.93 -30.12 9.49
CA PHE A 563 -24.76 -28.92 9.31
C PHE A 563 -24.39 -28.11 8.06
N THR A 564 -23.09 -27.96 7.78
CA THR A 564 -22.58 -27.17 6.65
C THR A 564 -22.72 -27.90 5.33
N ASN A 565 -22.49 -29.23 5.33
CA ASN A 565 -22.53 -30.09 4.15
C ASN A 565 -23.37 -31.34 4.44
N PRO A 566 -24.71 -31.25 4.43
CA PRO A 566 -25.59 -32.39 4.79
C PRO A 566 -25.47 -33.62 3.88
N THR A 567 -24.82 -33.46 2.72
CA THR A 567 -24.56 -34.55 1.76
C THR A 567 -23.22 -35.24 1.97
N ASP A 568 -22.36 -34.74 2.85
CA ASP A 568 -21.07 -35.35 3.12
C ASP A 568 -21.25 -36.60 4.00
N GLU A 569 -20.53 -37.68 3.67
CA GLU A 569 -20.49 -38.89 4.48
C GLU A 569 -19.32 -38.83 5.48
N ILE A 570 -19.58 -39.23 6.73
CA ILE A 570 -18.58 -39.23 7.81
C ILE A 570 -18.35 -40.68 8.28
N TYR A 571 -17.13 -41.16 8.09
CA TYR A 571 -16.68 -42.47 8.58
C TYR A 571 -15.77 -42.28 9.79
N VAL A 572 -16.04 -43.01 10.87
CA VAL A 572 -15.25 -42.94 12.10
C VAL A 572 -14.81 -44.33 12.53
N ILE A 573 -13.50 -44.52 12.72
CA ILE A 573 -12.95 -45.70 13.35
C ILE A 573 -12.73 -45.38 14.82
N ASP A 574 -13.61 -45.89 15.67
CA ASP A 574 -13.66 -45.55 17.08
C ASP A 574 -13.45 -46.78 17.96
N ARG A 575 -12.24 -46.91 18.52
CA ARG A 575 -11.93 -47.98 19.48
C ARG A 575 -12.58 -47.76 20.85
N ALA A 576 -12.82 -46.50 21.25
CA ALA A 576 -13.25 -46.14 22.60
C ALA A 576 -14.76 -45.95 22.73
N GLY A 577 -15.50 -45.90 21.61
CA GLY A 577 -16.94 -45.67 21.58
C GLY A 577 -17.33 -44.24 21.97
N GLU A 578 -16.41 -43.28 21.83
CA GLU A 578 -16.64 -41.87 22.15
C GLU A 578 -17.63 -41.18 21.20
N TYR A 579 -17.81 -41.66 19.97
CA TYR A 579 -18.57 -40.99 18.91
C TYR A 579 -19.96 -41.62 18.62
N THR A 580 -20.29 -42.76 19.22
CA THR A 580 -21.58 -43.47 19.00
C THR A 580 -22.80 -42.58 19.19
N ALA A 581 -22.80 -41.75 20.24
CA ALA A 581 -23.92 -40.84 20.52
C ALA A 581 -24.15 -39.78 19.41
N ILE A 582 -23.11 -39.40 18.65
CA ILE A 582 -23.26 -38.49 17.50
C ILE A 582 -23.93 -39.23 16.34
N ALA A 583 -23.55 -40.49 16.09
CA ALA A 583 -24.19 -41.33 15.08
C ALA A 583 -25.67 -41.53 15.41
N ASP A 584 -26.00 -41.95 16.63
CA ASP A 584 -27.38 -42.19 17.06
C ASP A 584 -28.25 -40.94 16.94
N ARG A 585 -27.72 -39.76 17.32
CA ARG A 585 -28.45 -38.49 17.30
C ARG A 585 -28.80 -38.01 15.90
N TYR A 586 -27.89 -38.20 14.93
CA TYR A 586 -28.05 -37.68 13.57
C TYR A 586 -28.41 -38.74 12.53
N GLY A 587 -28.78 -39.95 12.97
CA GLY A 587 -29.28 -41.02 12.09
C GLY A 587 -28.18 -41.81 11.37
N GLY A 588 -26.98 -41.86 11.93
CA GLY A 588 -25.88 -42.72 11.46
C GLY A 588 -26.01 -44.17 11.93
N THR A 589 -25.13 -45.03 11.43
CA THR A 589 -25.08 -46.46 11.77
C THR A 589 -23.76 -46.80 12.46
N THR A 590 -23.83 -47.58 13.53
CA THR A 590 -22.65 -48.07 14.27
C THR A 590 -22.47 -49.56 14.02
N TYR A 591 -21.24 -49.97 13.65
CA TYR A 591 -20.88 -51.38 13.46
C TYR A 591 -19.83 -51.78 14.51
N HIS A 592 -20.03 -52.93 15.16
CA HIS A 592 -19.11 -53.44 16.16
C HIS A 592 -18.22 -54.53 15.56
N PHE A 593 -16.93 -54.26 15.43
CA PHE A 593 -15.93 -55.21 14.91
C PHE A 593 -15.37 -56.11 16.03
N GLY A 594 -16.25 -56.85 16.71
CA GLY A 594 -15.89 -57.80 17.77
C GLY A 594 -16.05 -59.26 17.34
N VAL A 595 -15.37 -60.19 18.02
CA VAL A 595 -15.61 -61.62 17.78
C VAL A 595 -16.98 -61.99 18.36
N GLY A 596 -17.92 -62.43 17.51
CA GLY A 596 -19.26 -62.87 17.92
C GLY A 596 -20.34 -61.78 17.89
N THR A 597 -20.05 -60.57 17.40
CA THR A 597 -21.07 -59.54 17.15
C THR A 597 -21.79 -59.85 15.83
N GLY A 598 -23.10 -60.06 15.88
CA GLY A 598 -23.95 -60.33 14.70
C GLY A 598 -24.27 -59.08 13.87
N THR A 599 -23.37 -58.10 13.87
CA THR A 599 -23.42 -56.83 13.14
C THR A 599 -22.17 -56.70 12.29
#